data_AF-A0AAV9Q8R6-F1
#
_entry.id   AF-A0AAV9Q8R6-F1
#
_cell.length_a   1.000
_cell.length_b   1.000
_cell.length_c   1.000
_cell.angle_alpha   90.00
_cell.angle_beta   90.00
_cell.angle_gamma   90.00
#
_symmetry.space_group_name_H-M   'P 1'
#
loop_
_entity.id
_entity.type
_entity.pdbx_description
1 polymer ?
#
loop_
_entity_poly.entity_id
_entity_poly.type
_entity_poly.pdbx_seq_one_letter_code
_entity_poly.pdbx_strand_id
1 'polypeptide(L)'
;MNFDFAGAGFNSRSVAPLSTNPPTPGLREMGALKYVEELHKKKQSDVLRFLLRVRCWELRQLHVIHRASRPSRPDKARRLGYKAKQGYVIYRVRVRRGGRKRPAPKGATYGKPTNQGINQLKYQRSLKSTAEERVGRRCANLRVLNSYWINQDSTYKYYEVILVDPQHKAIRRDARINWIVNPVHKHRESRGLTATGKKSRGLGKGHGFTKTTAGRRKTWKRHNTLSLWRYR
;
A
#
# COMPACT_ATOMS: atom_id res chain seq x y z
N MET A 1 19.41 -50.14 78.94
CA MET A 1 20.74 -49.52 78.82
C MET A 1 20.90 -49.08 77.38
N ASN A 2 21.04 -47.77 77.18
CA ASN A 2 21.07 -47.12 75.88
C ASN A 2 22.36 -47.47 75.14
N PHE A 3 22.25 -47.86 73.87
CA PHE A 3 23.37 -47.93 72.95
C PHE A 3 23.16 -46.86 71.86
N ASP A 4 24.01 -45.84 71.93
CA ASP A 4 24.29 -44.94 70.81
C ASP A 4 24.95 -45.73 69.68
N PHE A 5 24.52 -45.49 68.43
CA PHE A 5 25.36 -45.69 67.26
C PHE A 5 25.15 -44.55 66.28
N ALA A 6 26.22 -43.75 66.13
CA ALA A 6 26.37 -42.70 65.15
C ALA A 6 26.41 -43.31 63.73
N GLY A 7 25.56 -42.80 62.83
CA GLY A 7 25.55 -43.12 61.41
C GLY A 7 26.02 -41.93 60.58
N ALA A 8 27.07 -42.16 59.79
CA ALA A 8 27.80 -41.17 59.01
C ALA A 8 27.04 -40.65 57.77
N GLY A 9 27.22 -39.35 57.52
CA GLY A 9 27.50 -38.72 56.22
C GLY A 9 26.66 -39.08 54.99
N PHE A 10 25.85 -38.12 54.53
CA PHE A 10 25.77 -37.78 53.11
C PHE A 10 25.72 -36.25 52.97
N ASN A 11 26.85 -35.69 52.58
CA ASN A 11 27.01 -34.29 52.26
C ASN A 11 26.29 -34.02 50.93
N SER A 12 25.04 -33.57 50.97
CA SER A 12 24.31 -33.14 49.78
C SER A 12 24.97 -31.87 49.26
N ARG A 13 25.93 -32.03 48.35
CA ARG A 13 26.43 -30.92 47.53
C ARG A 13 25.23 -30.27 46.87
N SER A 14 24.85 -29.09 47.34
CA SER A 14 23.95 -28.19 46.65
C SER A 14 24.57 -27.91 45.28
N VAL A 15 24.04 -28.54 44.24
CA VAL A 15 24.34 -28.16 42.86
C VAL A 15 23.81 -26.75 42.70
N ALA A 16 24.70 -25.77 42.72
CA ALA A 16 24.35 -24.39 42.40
C ALA A 16 23.67 -24.40 41.02
N PRO A 17 22.51 -23.72 40.86
CA PRO A 17 21.90 -23.61 39.54
C PRO A 17 22.91 -22.92 38.62
N LEU A 18 23.18 -23.57 37.48
CA LEU A 18 23.97 -23.01 36.39
C LEU A 18 23.53 -21.57 36.15
N SER A 19 24.45 -20.64 36.41
CA SER A 19 24.39 -19.23 36.03
C SER A 19 23.75 -19.10 34.65
N THR A 20 22.50 -18.64 34.60
CA THR A 20 21.86 -18.20 33.37
C THR A 20 22.60 -16.94 32.94
N ASN A 21 23.59 -17.10 32.06
CA ASN A 21 24.24 -15.96 31.43
C ASN A 21 23.15 -15.05 30.86
N PRO A 22 23.19 -13.73 31.13
CA PRO A 22 22.23 -12.81 30.54
C PRO A 22 22.33 -12.90 29.01
N PRO A 23 21.21 -12.85 28.27
CA PRO A 23 21.24 -12.91 26.82
C PRO A 23 22.12 -11.76 26.31
N THR A 24 23.11 -12.13 25.50
CA THR A 24 24.06 -11.20 24.88
C THR A 24 23.29 -10.05 24.20
N PRO A 25 23.73 -8.79 24.36
CA PRO A 25 23.06 -7.64 23.76
C PRO A 25 23.42 -7.57 22.27
N GLY A 26 22.82 -8.44 21.45
CA GLY A 26 23.17 -8.50 20.02
C GLY A 26 22.14 -9.14 19.09
N LEU A 27 21.29 -10.04 19.60
CA LEU A 27 20.26 -10.71 18.79
C LEU A 27 18.87 -10.37 19.33
N ARG A 28 18.40 -9.16 19.03
CA ARG A 28 16.96 -8.86 19.17
C ARG A 28 16.21 -9.79 18.21
N GLU A 29 15.45 -10.74 18.73
CA GLU A 29 14.58 -11.60 17.93
C GLU A 29 13.70 -10.73 17.02
N MET A 30 13.90 -10.82 15.71
CA MET A 30 13.11 -10.03 14.77
C MET A 30 11.72 -10.63 14.63
N GLY A 31 10.68 -9.80 14.64
CA GLY A 31 9.32 -10.29 14.40
C GLY A 31 9.13 -10.87 12.99
N ALA A 32 8.30 -11.92 12.84
CA ALA A 32 8.08 -12.63 11.58
C ALA A 32 7.81 -11.73 10.35
N LEU A 33 7.07 -10.62 10.53
CA LEU A 33 6.77 -9.67 9.44
C LEU A 33 8.00 -8.96 8.90
N LYS A 34 9.05 -8.80 9.72
CA LYS A 34 10.32 -8.20 9.31
C LYS A 34 11.07 -9.11 8.35
N TYR A 35 11.12 -10.41 8.61
CA TYR A 35 11.67 -11.39 7.66
C TYR A 35 10.94 -11.40 6.32
N VAL A 36 9.60 -11.40 6.34
CA VAL A 36 8.78 -11.32 5.12
C VAL A 36 9.06 -10.05 4.32
N GLU A 37 9.27 -8.92 5.01
CA GLU A 37 9.67 -7.68 4.36
C GLU A 37 11.04 -7.81 3.68
N GLU A 38 12.06 -8.32 4.39
CA GLU A 38 13.41 -8.45 3.85
C GLU A 38 13.46 -9.41 2.65
N LEU A 39 12.72 -10.53 2.72
CA LEU A 39 12.54 -11.42 1.56
C LEU A 39 12.00 -10.64 0.37
N HIS A 40 10.90 -9.89 0.55
CA HIS A 40 10.29 -9.10 -0.52
C HIS A 40 11.14 -7.95 -1.05
N LYS A 41 12.26 -7.58 -0.40
CA LYS A 41 13.23 -6.66 -0.99
C LYS A 41 14.07 -7.37 -2.07
N LYS A 42 14.46 -8.63 -1.83
CA LYS A 42 15.25 -9.48 -2.75
C LYS A 42 14.37 -10.19 -3.79
N LYS A 43 13.57 -9.46 -4.57
CA LYS A 43 12.59 -10.05 -5.52
C LYS A 43 13.19 -10.86 -6.68
N GLN A 44 14.48 -10.69 -6.95
CA GLN A 44 15.19 -11.42 -8.00
C GLN A 44 15.73 -12.77 -7.54
N SER A 45 15.63 -13.12 -6.25
CA SER A 45 16.00 -14.45 -5.77
C SER A 45 15.13 -15.53 -6.41
N ASP A 46 15.68 -16.72 -6.60
CA ASP A 46 14.99 -17.81 -7.27
C ASP A 46 13.68 -18.20 -6.58
N VAL A 47 13.68 -18.23 -5.25
CA VAL A 47 12.49 -18.52 -4.43
C VAL A 47 11.34 -17.55 -4.75
N LEU A 48 11.61 -16.24 -4.73
CA LEU A 48 10.58 -15.25 -5.00
C LEU A 48 10.20 -15.18 -6.48
N ARG A 49 11.15 -15.37 -7.38
CA ARG A 49 10.90 -15.41 -8.82
C ARG A 49 9.97 -16.58 -9.17
N PHE A 50 10.24 -17.77 -8.63
CA PHE A 50 9.39 -18.94 -8.76
C PHE A 50 7.98 -18.67 -8.21
N LEU A 51 7.87 -18.21 -6.97
CA LEU A 51 6.60 -17.89 -6.32
C LEU A 51 5.78 -16.85 -7.13
N LEU A 52 6.43 -15.79 -7.60
CA LEU A 52 5.78 -14.75 -8.40
C LEU A 52 5.36 -15.27 -9.77
N ARG A 53 6.10 -16.20 -10.38
CA ARG A 53 5.72 -16.81 -11.66
C ARG A 53 4.44 -17.63 -11.52
N VAL A 54 4.35 -18.49 -10.51
CA VAL A 54 3.15 -19.29 -10.22
C VAL A 54 1.95 -18.38 -9.91
N ARG A 55 2.12 -17.39 -9.03
CA ARG A 55 1.06 -16.42 -8.71
C ARG A 55 0.61 -15.62 -9.95
N CYS A 56 1.53 -15.27 -10.85
CA CYS A 56 1.19 -14.53 -12.06
C CYS A 56 0.32 -15.37 -12.99
N TRP A 57 0.58 -16.67 -13.08
CA TRP A 57 -0.27 -17.60 -13.83
C TRP A 57 -1.70 -17.65 -13.26
N GLU A 58 -1.86 -17.83 -11.95
CA GLU A 58 -3.17 -17.82 -11.28
C GLU A 58 -3.92 -16.50 -11.55
N LEU A 59 -3.25 -15.36 -11.34
CA LEU A 59 -3.84 -14.02 -11.54
C LEU A 59 -4.23 -13.71 -12.99
N ARG A 60 -3.68 -14.44 -13.98
CA ARG A 60 -4.07 -14.31 -15.39
C ARG A 60 -5.43 -14.97 -15.66
N GLN A 61 -5.68 -16.11 -15.03
CA GLN A 61 -6.93 -16.87 -15.19
C GLN A 61 -8.11 -16.16 -14.50
N LEU A 62 -7.85 -15.46 -13.40
CA LEU A 62 -8.87 -14.74 -12.67
C LEU A 62 -9.36 -13.47 -13.42
N HIS A 63 -10.59 -13.05 -13.09
CA HIS A 63 -11.22 -11.84 -13.61
C HIS A 63 -10.41 -10.58 -13.32
N VAL A 64 -10.60 -9.54 -14.16
CA VAL A 64 -9.86 -8.27 -14.12
C VAL A 64 -9.90 -7.61 -12.74
N ILE A 65 -11.07 -7.63 -12.10
CA ILE A 65 -11.30 -7.17 -10.73
C ILE A 65 -12.00 -8.32 -9.99
N HIS A 66 -11.38 -8.85 -8.95
CA HIS A 66 -11.97 -9.87 -8.10
C HIS A 66 -11.63 -9.62 -6.64
N ARG A 67 -12.49 -10.10 -5.74
CA ARG A 67 -12.27 -10.01 -4.29
C ARG A 67 -11.25 -11.07 -3.88
N ALA A 68 -10.30 -10.68 -3.03
CA ALA A 68 -9.38 -11.61 -2.39
C ALA A 68 -9.83 -11.87 -0.95
N SER A 69 -9.81 -13.13 -0.52
CA SER A 69 -10.19 -13.51 0.84
C SER A 69 -9.19 -13.02 1.88
N ARG A 70 -7.89 -13.02 1.55
CA ARG A 70 -6.79 -12.58 2.41
C ARG A 70 -5.77 -11.77 1.61
N PRO A 71 -5.01 -10.85 2.24
CA PRO A 71 -3.92 -10.14 1.55
C PRO A 71 -2.84 -11.14 1.13
N SER A 72 -2.36 -11.04 -0.11
CA SER A 72 -1.21 -11.84 -0.57
C SER A 72 0.09 -11.45 0.14
N ARG A 73 0.13 -10.23 0.68
CA ARG A 73 1.26 -9.63 1.40
C ARG A 73 0.79 -9.00 2.72
N PRO A 74 0.70 -9.79 3.80
CA PRO A 74 0.23 -9.29 5.09
C PRO A 74 1.16 -8.22 5.69
N ASP A 75 2.47 -8.32 5.46
CA ASP A 75 3.50 -7.33 5.82
C ASP A 75 3.16 -5.94 5.27
N LYS A 76 2.91 -5.88 3.96
CA LYS A 76 2.70 -4.63 3.24
C LYS A 76 1.32 -4.07 3.49
N ALA A 77 0.31 -4.94 3.56
CA ALA A 77 -1.06 -4.54 3.85
C ALA A 77 -1.15 -3.87 5.24
N ARG A 78 -0.55 -4.47 6.27
CA ARG A 78 -0.54 -3.92 7.64
C ARG A 78 0.11 -2.54 7.70
N ARG A 79 1.26 -2.36 7.05
CA ARG A 79 1.94 -1.05 6.96
C ARG A 79 1.07 0.04 6.33
N LEU A 80 0.17 -0.34 5.42
CA LEU A 80 -0.71 0.58 4.71
C LEU A 80 -2.06 0.77 5.42
N GLY A 81 -2.25 0.19 6.61
CA GLY A 81 -3.41 0.39 7.47
C GLY A 81 -4.46 -0.73 7.41
N TYR A 82 -4.17 -1.86 6.77
CA TYR A 82 -5.04 -3.04 6.85
C TYR A 82 -5.00 -3.64 8.25
N LYS A 83 -6.18 -3.98 8.78
CA LYS A 83 -6.34 -4.79 9.98
C LYS A 83 -7.23 -5.99 9.65
N ALA A 84 -6.91 -7.15 10.20
CA ALA A 84 -7.72 -8.36 10.04
C ALA A 84 -8.92 -8.31 11.00
N LYS A 85 -9.90 -7.46 10.68
CA LYS A 85 -11.20 -7.38 11.37
C LYS A 85 -12.30 -7.13 10.34
N GLN A 86 -13.54 -7.38 10.73
CA GLN A 86 -14.69 -7.15 9.85
C GLN A 86 -14.77 -5.69 9.37
N GLY A 87 -15.21 -5.51 8.13
CA GLY A 87 -15.27 -4.20 7.45
C GLY A 87 -14.02 -3.82 6.65
N TYR A 88 -12.92 -4.57 6.73
CA TYR A 88 -11.82 -4.46 5.76
C TYR A 88 -11.99 -5.48 4.64
N VAL A 89 -11.80 -5.03 3.40
CA VAL A 89 -11.90 -5.89 2.21
C VAL A 89 -10.72 -5.63 1.30
N ILE A 90 -10.27 -6.67 0.59
CA ILE A 90 -9.18 -6.58 -0.35
C ILE A 90 -9.68 -7.01 -1.74
N TYR A 91 -9.35 -6.20 -2.73
CA TYR A 91 -9.61 -6.51 -4.13
C TYR A 91 -8.30 -6.57 -4.90
N ARG A 92 -8.18 -7.57 -5.76
CA ARG A 92 -7.11 -7.69 -6.75
C ARG A 92 -7.57 -7.08 -8.05
N VAL A 93 -6.70 -6.29 -8.67
CA VAL A 93 -6.97 -5.65 -9.97
C VAL A 93 -5.75 -5.73 -10.86
N ARG A 94 -6.00 -6.04 -12.14
CA ARG A 94 -4.98 -5.94 -13.20
C ARG A 94 -5.14 -4.67 -14.02
N VAL A 95 -4.01 -4.03 -14.33
CA VAL A 95 -3.93 -2.83 -15.17
C VAL A 95 -2.93 -3.08 -16.29
N ARG A 96 -3.33 -2.81 -17.53
CA ARG A 96 -2.47 -2.99 -18.72
C ARG A 96 -1.25 -2.07 -18.61
N ARG A 97 -0.08 -2.62 -18.95
CA ARG A 97 1.20 -1.90 -19.03
C ARG A 97 1.26 -1.07 -20.31
N GLY A 98 2.19 -0.11 -20.33
CA GLY A 98 2.47 0.73 -21.49
C GLY A 98 1.97 2.16 -21.33
N GLY A 99 2.15 2.93 -22.42
CA GLY A 99 1.62 4.29 -22.56
C GLY A 99 0.13 4.29 -22.88
N ARG A 100 -0.44 5.49 -23.02
CA ARG A 100 -1.83 5.67 -23.43
C ARG A 100 -1.84 6.39 -24.78
N LYS A 101 -2.25 5.68 -25.83
CA LYS A 101 -2.47 6.26 -27.16
C LYS A 101 -3.55 7.35 -27.06
N ARG A 102 -3.36 8.48 -27.74
CA ARG A 102 -4.40 9.49 -27.88
C ARG A 102 -5.61 8.89 -28.61
N PRO A 103 -6.84 9.08 -28.12
CA PRO A 103 -8.03 8.73 -28.88
C PRO A 103 -8.20 9.74 -30.01
N ALA A 104 -7.65 9.42 -31.18
CA ALA A 104 -7.80 10.18 -32.43
C ALA A 104 -8.21 9.21 -33.53
N PRO A 105 -9.36 9.42 -34.20
CA PRO A 105 -9.78 8.58 -35.33
C PRO A 105 -8.67 8.51 -36.38
N LYS A 106 -8.31 7.29 -36.80
CA LYS A 106 -7.20 7.00 -37.74
C LYS A 106 -5.82 7.57 -37.34
N GLY A 107 -5.68 8.13 -36.14
CA GLY A 107 -4.49 8.90 -35.79
C GLY A 107 -4.41 10.26 -36.49
N ALA A 108 -5.49 10.77 -37.07
CA ALA A 108 -5.51 12.12 -37.63
C ALA A 108 -5.75 13.14 -36.50
N THR A 109 -4.79 14.03 -36.29
CA THR A 109 -4.87 15.14 -35.34
C THR A 109 -4.73 16.46 -36.07
N TYR A 110 -5.68 17.37 -35.86
CA TYR A 110 -5.69 18.69 -36.50
C TYR A 110 -4.97 19.75 -35.65
N GLY A 111 -4.54 20.84 -36.30
CA GLY A 111 -3.91 21.98 -35.67
C GLY A 111 -2.38 21.94 -35.69
N LYS A 112 -1.76 22.70 -34.76
CA LYS A 112 -0.31 22.92 -34.72
C LYS A 112 0.48 21.61 -34.63
N PRO A 113 1.65 21.48 -35.28
CA PRO A 113 2.50 20.27 -35.26
C PRO A 113 2.82 19.75 -33.85
N THR A 114 2.95 20.64 -32.87
CA THR A 114 3.21 20.27 -31.46
C THR A 114 2.14 19.38 -30.84
N ASN A 115 0.91 19.43 -31.35
CA ASN A 115 -0.23 18.65 -30.86
C ASN A 115 -0.46 17.35 -31.65
N GLN A 116 0.39 17.03 -32.65
CA GLN A 116 0.19 15.89 -33.53
C GLN A 116 0.70 14.54 -32.96
N GLY A 117 1.30 14.54 -31.77
CA GLY A 117 1.79 13.33 -31.11
C GLY A 117 0.67 12.36 -30.67
N ILE A 118 0.83 11.07 -30.98
CA ILE A 118 -0.18 10.03 -30.69
C ILE A 118 0.36 8.89 -29.82
N ASN A 119 1.48 8.26 -30.21
CA ASN A 119 1.95 7.00 -29.62
C ASN A 119 2.82 7.18 -28.36
N GLN A 120 3.69 8.18 -28.33
CA GLN A 120 4.69 8.34 -27.27
C GLN A 120 4.15 9.04 -26.00
N LEU A 121 2.86 9.33 -25.95
CA LEU A 121 2.22 9.99 -24.82
C LEU A 121 2.21 9.10 -23.56
N LYS A 122 2.59 9.71 -22.43
CA LYS A 122 2.59 9.06 -21.12
C LYS A 122 1.41 9.58 -20.30
N TYR A 123 0.72 8.66 -19.64
CA TYR A 123 -0.41 9.04 -18.79
C TYR A 123 0.08 9.76 -17.52
N GLN A 124 -0.58 10.85 -17.16
CA GLN A 124 -0.16 11.67 -16.00
C GLN A 124 -0.30 10.93 -14.66
N ARG A 125 -1.29 10.04 -14.53
CA ARG A 125 -1.48 9.23 -13.31
C ARG A 125 -0.71 7.92 -13.43
N SER A 126 -0.19 7.45 -12.29
CA SER A 126 0.43 6.12 -12.23
C SER A 126 -0.58 4.99 -12.43
N LEU A 127 -0.13 3.84 -12.94
CA LEU A 127 -0.96 2.65 -13.13
C LEU A 127 -1.64 2.18 -11.82
N LYS A 128 -0.96 2.39 -10.69
CA LYS A 128 -1.49 2.10 -9.36
C LYS A 128 -2.68 3.01 -8.99
N SER A 129 -2.67 4.27 -9.41
CA SER A 129 -3.82 5.18 -9.23
C SER A 129 -5.00 4.76 -10.10
N THR A 130 -4.73 4.31 -11.33
CA THR A 130 -5.76 3.76 -12.23
C THR A 130 -6.38 2.48 -11.65
N ALA A 131 -5.57 1.64 -10.98
CA ALA A 131 -6.06 0.47 -10.25
C ALA A 131 -7.03 0.86 -9.13
N GLU A 132 -6.64 1.82 -8.28
CA GLU A 132 -7.50 2.34 -7.21
C GLU A 132 -8.83 2.88 -7.75
N GLU A 133 -8.79 3.65 -8.83
CA GLU A 133 -9.97 4.24 -9.47
C GLU A 133 -10.91 3.19 -10.10
N ARG A 134 -10.35 2.16 -10.75
CA ARG A 134 -11.15 1.05 -11.31
C ARG A 134 -11.90 0.29 -10.22
N VAL A 135 -11.22 0.00 -9.11
CA VAL A 135 -11.83 -0.70 -7.97
C VAL A 135 -12.83 0.20 -7.24
N GLY A 136 -12.52 1.48 -7.04
CA GLY A 136 -13.44 2.44 -6.42
C GLY A 136 -14.74 2.63 -7.21
N ARG A 137 -14.68 2.57 -8.55
CA ARG A 137 -15.88 2.57 -9.41
C ARG A 137 -16.68 1.28 -9.32
N ARG A 138 -16.02 0.11 -9.29
CA ARG A 138 -16.70 -1.19 -9.17
C ARG A 138 -17.36 -1.38 -7.80
N CYS A 139 -16.73 -0.86 -6.74
CA CYS A 139 -17.15 -0.98 -5.36
C CYS A 139 -17.52 0.40 -4.79
N ALA A 140 -18.52 1.07 -5.38
CA ALA A 140 -18.87 2.46 -5.05
C ALA A 140 -19.25 2.70 -3.58
N ASN A 141 -19.83 1.68 -2.92
CA ASN A 141 -20.24 1.75 -1.51
C ASN A 141 -19.06 1.70 -0.54
N LEU A 142 -17.91 1.17 -0.98
CA LEU A 142 -16.71 1.04 -0.16
C LEU A 142 -15.80 2.26 -0.28
N ARG A 143 -14.89 2.41 0.68
CA ARG A 143 -13.89 3.48 0.70
C ARG A 143 -12.51 2.91 0.44
N VAL A 144 -11.83 3.42 -0.59
CA VAL A 144 -10.44 3.07 -0.88
C VAL A 144 -9.54 3.69 0.20
N LEU A 145 -8.81 2.83 0.94
CA LEU A 145 -7.83 3.27 1.93
C LEU A 145 -6.48 3.52 1.26
N ASN A 146 -5.91 2.47 0.67
CA ASN A 146 -4.61 2.47 0.01
C ASN A 146 -4.50 1.25 -0.93
N SER A 147 -3.38 1.12 -1.64
CA SER A 147 -3.11 -0.05 -2.46
C SER A 147 -1.62 -0.40 -2.47
N TYR A 148 -1.27 -1.60 -2.95
CA TYR A 148 0.12 -2.03 -3.12
C TYR A 148 0.29 -2.98 -4.32
N TRP A 149 1.53 -3.06 -4.80
CA TRP A 149 1.92 -3.94 -5.89
C TRP A 149 2.12 -5.37 -5.38
N ILE A 150 1.64 -6.34 -6.16
CA ILE A 150 1.79 -7.78 -5.86
C ILE A 150 2.68 -8.42 -6.90
N ASN A 151 2.39 -8.18 -8.19
CA ASN A 151 3.01 -8.91 -9.28
C ASN A 151 2.96 -8.12 -10.60
N GLN A 152 3.76 -8.54 -11.58
CA GLN A 152 3.72 -8.00 -12.93
C GLN A 152 4.06 -9.06 -13.98
N ASP A 153 3.44 -8.94 -15.14
CA ASP A 153 3.72 -9.68 -16.37
C ASP A 153 4.18 -8.68 -17.46
N SER A 154 4.58 -9.14 -18.64
CA SER A 154 4.83 -8.33 -19.83
C SER A 154 3.67 -7.37 -20.14
N THR A 155 2.43 -7.85 -20.05
CA THR A 155 1.24 -7.12 -20.48
C THR A 155 0.53 -6.40 -19.33
N TYR A 156 0.57 -6.91 -18.11
CA TYR A 156 -0.23 -6.40 -16.98
C TYR A 156 0.60 -6.14 -15.72
N LYS A 157 0.13 -5.21 -14.88
CA LYS A 157 0.55 -5.05 -13.49
C LYS A 157 -0.62 -5.36 -12.56
N TYR A 158 -0.34 -6.08 -11.49
CA TYR A 158 -1.32 -6.52 -10.51
C TYR A 158 -1.15 -5.75 -9.20
N TYR A 159 -2.28 -5.25 -8.69
CA TYR A 159 -2.34 -4.50 -7.45
C TYR A 159 -3.42 -5.06 -6.53
N GLU A 160 -3.17 -4.95 -5.23
CA GLU A 160 -4.16 -5.20 -4.20
C GLU A 160 -4.59 -3.84 -3.63
N VAL A 161 -5.89 -3.58 -3.67
CA VAL A 161 -6.52 -2.37 -3.16
C VAL A 161 -7.20 -2.72 -1.85
N ILE A 162 -6.84 -2.00 -0.79
CA ILE A 162 -7.45 -2.12 0.53
C ILE A 162 -8.66 -1.20 0.55
N LEU A 163 -9.83 -1.78 0.78
CA LEU A 163 -11.08 -1.06 0.96
C LEU A 163 -11.60 -1.23 2.38
N VAL A 164 -12.40 -0.25 2.78
CA VAL A 164 -13.08 -0.22 4.07
C VAL A 164 -14.56 0.01 3.82
N ASP A 165 -15.40 -0.76 4.51
CA ASP A 165 -16.84 -0.57 4.54
C ASP A 165 -17.21 0.49 5.61
N PRO A 166 -17.70 1.68 5.21
CA PRO A 166 -18.07 2.73 6.16
C PRO A 166 -19.37 2.43 6.94
N GLN A 167 -20.20 1.49 6.48
CA GLN A 167 -21.46 1.12 7.14
C GLN A 167 -21.24 0.09 8.26
N HIS A 168 -20.11 -0.62 8.25
CA HIS A 168 -19.83 -1.67 9.22
C HIS A 168 -19.57 -1.13 10.64
N LYS A 169 -20.25 -1.69 11.65
CA LYS A 169 -20.14 -1.28 13.07
C LYS A 169 -18.69 -1.30 13.59
N ALA A 170 -17.93 -2.35 13.26
CA ALA A 170 -16.52 -2.49 13.65
C ALA A 170 -15.57 -1.41 13.07
N ILE A 171 -15.96 -0.72 11.99
CA ILE A 171 -15.22 0.42 11.44
C ILE A 171 -15.66 1.71 12.14
N ARG A 172 -16.97 1.92 12.28
CA ARG A 172 -17.54 3.12 12.90
C ARG A 172 -17.10 3.29 14.36
N ARG A 173 -16.99 2.19 15.11
CA ARG A 173 -16.58 2.20 16.53
C ARG A 173 -15.07 2.33 16.75
N ASP A 174 -14.22 2.04 15.76
CA ASP A 174 -12.76 2.12 15.93
C ASP A 174 -12.26 3.55 15.67
N ALA A 175 -11.85 4.22 16.75
CA ALA A 175 -11.35 5.60 16.73
C ALA A 175 -10.15 5.83 15.79
N ARG A 176 -9.39 4.79 15.41
CA ARG A 176 -8.22 4.94 14.53
C ARG A 176 -8.58 5.06 13.05
N ILE A 177 -9.74 4.52 12.63
CA ILE A 177 -10.16 4.49 11.22
C ILE A 177 -11.48 5.20 10.97
N ASN A 178 -12.27 5.50 12.01
CA ASN A 178 -13.58 6.15 11.91
C ASN A 178 -13.60 7.40 11.02
N TRP A 179 -12.49 8.15 10.93
CA TRP A 179 -12.34 9.30 10.04
C TRP A 179 -12.78 8.99 8.61
N ILE A 180 -12.53 7.78 8.08
CA ILE A 180 -12.85 7.41 6.69
C ILE A 180 -14.37 7.36 6.41
N VAL A 181 -15.19 7.28 7.46
CA VAL A 181 -16.65 7.20 7.38
C VAL A 181 -17.25 8.56 7.03
N ASN A 182 -16.59 9.66 7.40
CA ASN A 182 -17.11 11.00 7.15
C ASN A 182 -17.35 11.24 5.65
N PRO A 183 -18.42 11.98 5.27
CA PRO A 183 -18.81 12.16 3.87
C PRO A 183 -17.73 12.86 3.03
N VAL A 184 -16.87 13.67 3.64
CA VAL A 184 -15.72 14.32 2.99
C VAL A 184 -14.70 13.34 2.40
N HIS A 185 -14.72 12.07 2.83
CA HIS A 185 -13.83 11.00 2.37
C HIS A 185 -14.47 10.09 1.31
N LYS A 186 -15.61 10.48 0.72
CA LYS A 186 -16.16 9.83 -0.49
C LYS A 186 -15.18 9.90 -1.67
N HIS A 187 -15.03 8.80 -2.42
CA HIS A 187 -14.24 8.74 -3.66
C HIS A 187 -12.86 9.44 -3.62
N ARG A 188 -12.04 9.10 -2.60
CA ARG A 188 -10.69 9.67 -2.42
C ARG A 188 -9.76 9.33 -3.57
N GLU A 189 -9.92 8.15 -4.15
CA GLU A 189 -9.21 7.66 -5.34
C GLU A 189 -9.45 8.55 -6.56
N SER A 190 -10.70 8.94 -6.82
CA SER A 190 -11.07 9.81 -7.95
C SER A 190 -10.50 11.23 -7.81
N ARG A 191 -10.39 11.72 -6.57
CA ARG A 191 -9.81 13.04 -6.24
C ARG A 191 -8.28 13.01 -6.06
N GLY A 192 -7.65 11.84 -6.18
CA GLY A 192 -6.20 11.69 -5.99
C GLY A 192 -5.73 12.00 -4.57
N LEU A 193 -6.51 11.63 -3.55
CA LEU A 193 -6.19 11.82 -2.13
C LEU A 193 -5.60 10.56 -1.46
N THR A 194 -5.50 9.46 -2.20
CA THR A 194 -4.72 8.28 -1.79
C THR A 194 -3.22 8.59 -1.80
N ALA A 195 -2.40 7.77 -1.14
CA ALA A 195 -0.95 7.95 -1.14
C ALA A 195 -0.38 8.00 -2.57
N THR A 196 -0.90 7.14 -3.45
CA THR A 196 -0.55 7.09 -4.86
C THR A 196 -0.95 8.36 -5.61
N GLY A 197 -2.17 8.85 -5.39
CA GLY A 197 -2.67 10.08 -6.01
C GLY A 197 -1.90 11.32 -5.57
N LYS A 198 -1.60 11.44 -4.27
CA LYS A 198 -0.79 12.54 -3.71
C LYS A 198 0.60 12.58 -4.33
N LYS A 199 1.25 11.42 -4.50
CA LYS A 199 2.56 11.31 -5.18
C LYS A 199 2.49 11.79 -6.63
N SER A 200 1.47 11.35 -7.39
CA SER A 200 1.28 11.74 -8.79
C SER A 200 1.01 13.23 -8.96
N ARG A 201 0.37 13.88 -7.98
CA ARG A 201 0.13 15.33 -7.97
C ARG A 201 1.36 16.17 -7.63
N GLY A 202 2.48 15.54 -7.27
CA GLY A 202 3.68 16.23 -6.82
C GLY A 202 3.43 17.05 -5.55
N LEU A 203 2.71 16.50 -4.57
CA LEU A 203 2.54 17.15 -3.27
C LEU A 203 3.75 16.81 -2.39
N GLY A 204 4.51 17.83 -1.99
CA GLY A 204 5.72 17.69 -1.20
C GLY A 204 6.06 19.00 -0.48
N LYS A 205 7.28 19.08 0.07
CA LYS A 205 7.81 20.24 0.79
C LYS A 205 9.15 20.65 0.19
N GLY A 206 9.46 21.94 0.19
CA GLY A 206 10.71 22.51 -0.35
C GLY A 206 10.56 23.21 -1.70
N HIS A 207 11.67 23.77 -2.19
CA HIS A 207 11.72 24.64 -3.38
C HIS A 207 11.17 23.98 -4.66
N GLY A 208 11.35 22.66 -4.83
CA GLY A 208 10.82 21.91 -5.98
C GLY A 208 9.29 21.79 -6.02
N PHE A 209 8.58 22.12 -4.94
CA PHE A 209 7.13 21.96 -4.82
C PHE A 209 6.35 23.28 -4.82
N THR A 210 7.01 24.42 -4.98
CA THR A 210 6.39 25.76 -4.92
C THR A 210 5.15 25.89 -5.83
N LYS A 211 5.18 25.26 -7.01
CA LYS A 211 4.07 25.31 -7.98
C LYS A 211 2.98 24.25 -7.75
N THR A 212 3.13 23.35 -6.78
CA THR A 212 2.24 22.19 -6.59
C THR A 212 1.69 22.00 -5.18
N THR A 213 2.25 22.63 -4.14
CA THR A 213 1.89 22.44 -2.71
C THR A 213 0.38 22.47 -2.42
N ALA A 214 -0.35 23.49 -2.89
CA ALA A 214 -1.80 23.63 -2.70
C ALA A 214 -2.63 23.01 -3.85
N GLY A 215 -1.95 22.40 -4.84
CA GLY A 215 -2.49 21.94 -6.11
C GLY A 215 -2.11 22.86 -7.28
N ARG A 216 -1.54 22.27 -8.34
CA ARG A 216 -1.01 23.00 -9.51
C ARG A 216 -1.94 24.08 -10.06
N ARG A 217 -3.22 23.75 -10.27
CA ARG A 217 -4.22 24.69 -10.80
C ARG A 217 -4.58 25.81 -9.81
N LYS A 218 -4.65 25.50 -8.50
CA LYS A 218 -4.93 26.50 -7.45
C LYS A 218 -3.79 27.51 -7.36
N THR A 219 -2.54 27.03 -7.34
CA THR A 219 -1.36 27.90 -7.32
C THR A 219 -1.25 28.75 -8.58
N TRP A 220 -1.48 28.16 -9.76
CA TRP A 220 -1.49 28.91 -11.02
C TRP A 220 -2.56 30.00 -11.01
N LYS A 221 -3.80 29.69 -10.59
CA LYS A 221 -4.88 30.69 -10.51
C LYS A 221 -4.45 31.86 -9.62
N ARG A 222 -3.94 31.59 -8.42
CA ARG A 222 -3.48 32.64 -7.49
C ARG A 222 -2.46 33.59 -8.13
N HIS A 223 -1.49 33.08 -8.88
CA HIS A 223 -0.43 33.92 -9.48
C HIS A 223 -0.90 34.71 -10.71
N ASN A 224 -1.95 34.25 -11.38
CA ASN A 224 -2.49 34.90 -12.58
C ASN A 224 -3.78 35.69 -12.30
N THR A 225 -4.22 35.75 -11.03
CA THR A 225 -5.38 36.54 -10.64
C THR A 225 -4.91 37.97 -10.40
N LEU A 226 -5.44 38.92 -11.17
CA LEU A 226 -5.24 40.35 -10.94
C LEU A 226 -5.92 40.73 -9.61
N SER A 227 -5.13 41.26 -8.66
CA SER A 227 -5.65 41.75 -7.38
C SER A 227 -5.89 43.25 -7.48
N LEU A 228 -7.16 43.65 -7.51
CA LEU A 228 -7.57 45.06 -7.50
C LEU A 228 -8.11 45.40 -6.11
N TRP A 229 -7.29 46.07 -5.31
CA TRP A 229 -7.69 46.58 -4.01
C TRP A 229 -8.53 47.85 -4.17
N ARG A 230 -9.45 48.10 -3.23
CA ARG A 230 -10.32 49.29 -3.24
C ARG A 230 -9.51 50.59 -3.19
N TYR A 231 -8.41 50.57 -2.45
CA TYR A 231 -7.43 51.64 -2.38
C TYR A 231 -6.08 51.04 -2.77
N ARG A 232 -5.33 51.74 -3.63
CA ARG A 232 -4.02 51.31 -4.12
C ARG A 232 -2.92 51.99 -3.32
#